data_AF-A0AA42YNZ1-F1
#
_entry.id   AF-A0AA42YNZ1-F1
#
_cell.length_a   1.000
_cell.length_b   1.000
_cell.length_c   1.000
_cell.angle_alpha   90.00
_cell.angle_beta   90.00
_cell.angle_gamma   90.00
#
_symmetry.space_group_name_H-M   'P 1'
#
loop_
_entity.id
_entity.type
_entity.pdbx_description
1 polymer ?
#
loop_
_entity_poly.entity_id
_entity_poly.type
_entity_poly.pdbx_seq_one_letter_code
_entity_poly.pdbx_strand_id
1 'polypeptide(L)'
;MADFFDDDKIVFKKNIIGAIILVVIIIAGGFIGYYNYKVRSSRVSIDKTTLCPSEEEISRYTSILVDVTNNINHIQKESLNKYFENLKLNLLEYEKITIFAVNNESVNNIKPKLTLCNPGNQIKSQFTENEGIVLKRWEEKFNKPLSKTFDEIVTGGESNVSPIFEMIQGASINGFPENTKDTPKRLYIISDMLHHTEGFSLYKQNPGISDLKASPYYQHIKTNMDNVEVIILLIYRSGFEKLQNKTLIRSFWEPYFREQGARLVEAIAVEG
;
A
#
# COMPACT_ATOMS: atom_id res chain seq x y z
N MET A 1 -21.09 11.07 -82.12
CA MET A 1 -19.93 10.23 -81.72
C MET A 1 -19.19 10.78 -80.50
N ALA A 2 -19.59 11.92 -79.90
CA ALA A 2 -18.97 12.49 -78.70
C ALA A 2 -19.59 11.97 -77.37
N ASP A 3 -20.89 11.64 -77.35
CA ASP A 3 -21.58 11.22 -76.11
C ASP A 3 -21.19 9.82 -75.61
N PHE A 4 -20.72 8.93 -76.48
CA PHE A 4 -20.37 7.55 -76.10
C PHE A 4 -19.03 7.47 -75.34
N PHE A 5 -18.10 8.40 -75.57
CA PHE A 5 -16.79 8.41 -74.90
C PHE A 5 -16.81 9.09 -73.52
N ASP A 6 -17.87 9.85 -73.21
CA ASP A 6 -17.98 10.57 -71.94
C ASP A 6 -18.58 9.68 -70.84
N ASP A 7 -19.54 8.81 -71.20
CA ASP A 7 -20.18 7.89 -70.26
C ASP A 7 -19.20 6.83 -69.72
N ASP A 8 -18.33 6.27 -70.57
CA ASP A 8 -17.27 5.32 -70.15
C ASP A 8 -16.25 5.97 -69.19
N LYS A 9 -15.91 7.25 -69.40
CA LYS A 9 -15.02 8.00 -68.49
C LYS A 9 -15.69 8.26 -67.14
N ILE A 10 -17.00 8.51 -67.13
CA ILE A 10 -17.78 8.71 -65.91
C ILE A 10 -17.88 7.40 -65.11
N VAL A 11 -18.16 6.28 -65.78
CA VAL A 11 -18.20 4.94 -65.15
C VAL A 11 -16.83 4.55 -64.59
N PHE A 12 -15.75 4.79 -65.33
CA PHE A 12 -14.39 4.51 -64.88
C PHE A 12 -13.98 5.36 -63.66
N LYS A 13 -14.31 6.66 -63.65
CA LYS A 13 -14.08 7.54 -62.48
C LYS A 13 -14.86 7.08 -61.24
N LYS A 14 -16.12 6.64 -61.41
CA LYS A 14 -16.95 6.11 -60.32
C LYS A 14 -16.35 4.82 -59.73
N ASN A 15 -15.82 3.93 -60.58
CA ASN A 15 -15.16 2.70 -60.14
C ASN A 15 -13.86 2.97 -59.36
N ILE A 16 -13.06 3.97 -59.77
CA ILE A 16 -11.86 4.39 -59.04
C ILE A 16 -12.21 4.98 -57.68
N ILE A 17 -13.22 5.85 -57.61
CA ILE A 17 -13.68 6.44 -56.34
C ILE A 17 -14.19 5.34 -55.40
N GLY A 18 -14.96 4.37 -55.91
CA GLY A 18 -15.41 3.22 -55.14
C GLY A 18 -14.25 2.36 -54.61
N ALA A 19 -13.23 2.11 -55.42
CA ALA A 19 -12.04 1.36 -55.00
C ALA A 19 -11.24 2.10 -53.91
N ILE A 20 -11.08 3.43 -54.04
CA ILE A 20 -10.41 4.25 -53.02
C ILE A 20 -11.17 4.22 -51.70
N ILE A 21 -12.49 4.38 -51.72
CA ILE A 21 -13.33 4.32 -50.52
C ILE A 21 -13.19 2.95 -49.83
N LEU A 22 -13.19 1.87 -50.61
CA LEU A 22 -13.07 0.51 -50.07
C LEU A 22 -11.69 0.27 -49.42
N VAL A 23 -10.62 0.77 -50.03
CA VAL A 23 -9.26 0.73 -49.44
C VAL A 23 -9.19 1.54 -48.14
N VAL A 24 -9.79 2.74 -48.11
CA VAL A 24 -9.84 3.57 -46.89
C VAL A 24 -10.59 2.86 -45.76
N ILE A 25 -11.70 2.19 -46.05
CA ILE A 25 -12.45 1.41 -45.06
C ILE A 25 -11.62 0.23 -44.52
N ILE A 26 -10.88 -0.47 -45.38
CA ILE A 26 -10.01 -1.58 -44.96
C ILE A 26 -8.88 -1.06 -44.06
N ILE A 27 -8.24 0.05 -44.43
CA ILE A 27 -7.17 0.67 -43.61
C ILE A 27 -7.73 1.14 -42.26
N ALA A 28 -8.89 1.81 -42.25
CA ALA A 28 -9.53 2.26 -41.03
C ALA A 28 -9.93 1.07 -40.13
N GLY A 29 -10.51 0.01 -40.71
CA GLY A 29 -10.85 -1.22 -39.99
C GLY A 29 -9.62 -1.93 -39.42
N GLY A 30 -8.53 -2.00 -40.19
CA GLY A 30 -7.25 -2.54 -39.75
C GLY A 30 -6.63 -1.71 -38.61
N PHE A 31 -6.71 -0.38 -38.69
CA PHE A 31 -6.22 0.51 -37.64
C PHE A 31 -7.04 0.37 -36.35
N ILE A 32 -8.38 0.34 -36.45
CA ILE A 32 -9.28 0.11 -35.32
C ILE A 32 -9.01 -1.27 -34.71
N GLY A 33 -8.86 -2.32 -35.52
CA GLY A 33 -8.55 -3.67 -35.08
C GLY A 33 -7.20 -3.76 -34.36
N TYR A 34 -6.15 -3.15 -34.92
CA TYR A 34 -4.82 -3.08 -34.31
C TYR A 34 -4.83 -2.30 -33.00
N TYR A 35 -5.51 -1.15 -32.96
CA TYR A 35 -5.67 -0.35 -31.74
C TYR A 35 -6.38 -1.15 -30.64
N ASN A 36 -7.49 -1.81 -30.97
CA ASN A 36 -8.22 -2.66 -30.02
C ASN A 36 -7.39 -3.86 -29.54
N TYR A 37 -6.65 -4.52 -30.43
CA TYR A 37 -5.75 -5.62 -30.08
C TYR A 37 -4.67 -5.14 -29.11
N LYS A 38 -3.99 -4.03 -29.43
CA LYS A 38 -2.95 -3.45 -28.60
C LYS A 38 -3.46 -3.07 -27.21
N VAL A 39 -4.62 -2.39 -27.13
CA VAL A 39 -5.28 -2.01 -25.87
C VAL A 39 -5.70 -3.23 -25.04
N ARG A 40 -6.09 -4.33 -25.68
CA ARG A 40 -6.48 -5.57 -24.99
C ARG A 40 -5.26 -6.36 -24.50
N SER A 41 -4.19 -6.39 -25.29
CA SER A 41 -2.93 -7.06 -24.93
C SER A 41 -2.17 -6.36 -23.80
N SER A 42 -2.41 -5.05 -23.58
CA SER A 42 -1.80 -4.28 -22.50
C SER A 42 -2.58 -4.32 -21.18
N ARG A 43 -3.64 -5.15 -21.07
CA ARG A 43 -4.41 -5.27 -19.82
C ARG A 43 -3.69 -6.20 -18.86
N VAL A 44 -3.15 -5.64 -17.79
CA VAL A 44 -2.56 -6.38 -16.68
C VAL A 44 -3.61 -7.33 -16.09
N SER A 45 -3.25 -8.60 -15.91
CA SER A 45 -4.10 -9.60 -15.27
C SER A 45 -4.12 -9.36 -13.77
N ILE A 46 -5.32 -9.28 -13.18
CA ILE A 46 -5.52 -8.95 -11.77
C ILE A 46 -6.25 -10.10 -11.07
N ASP A 47 -5.74 -10.52 -9.91
CA ASP A 47 -6.42 -11.48 -9.04
C ASP A 47 -7.73 -10.89 -8.51
N LYS A 48 -8.82 -11.65 -8.61
CA LYS A 48 -10.17 -11.14 -8.31
C LYS A 48 -10.43 -10.90 -6.82
N THR A 49 -9.62 -11.50 -5.95
CA THR A 49 -9.81 -11.48 -4.50
C THR A 49 -8.93 -10.40 -3.86
N THR A 50 -7.64 -10.43 -4.18
CA THR A 50 -6.63 -9.51 -3.66
C THR A 50 -6.51 -8.23 -4.46
N LEU A 51 -7.07 -8.20 -5.68
CA LEU A 51 -6.91 -7.10 -6.65
C LEU A 51 -5.46 -6.85 -7.07
N CYS A 52 -4.55 -7.79 -6.75
CA CYS A 52 -3.15 -7.66 -7.10
C CYS A 52 -2.85 -8.17 -8.51
N PRO A 53 -2.02 -7.44 -9.26
CA PRO A 53 -1.44 -7.98 -10.48
C PRO A 53 -0.29 -8.96 -10.17
N SER A 54 0.44 -9.39 -11.20
CA SER A 54 1.73 -10.07 -11.03
C SER A 54 2.71 -9.22 -10.22
N GLU A 55 3.63 -9.85 -9.49
CA GLU A 55 4.58 -9.14 -8.61
C GLU A 55 5.46 -8.12 -9.36
N GLU A 56 5.74 -8.33 -10.65
CA GLU A 56 6.48 -7.40 -11.52
C GLU A 56 5.74 -6.07 -11.78
N GLU A 57 4.42 -6.06 -11.61
CA GLU A 57 3.55 -4.90 -11.85
C GLU A 57 3.22 -4.14 -10.56
N ILE A 58 3.73 -4.60 -9.40
CA ILE A 58 3.52 -3.95 -8.12
C ILE A 58 4.31 -2.64 -8.08
N SER A 59 3.59 -1.52 -7.91
CA SER A 59 4.20 -0.19 -7.92
C SER A 59 4.94 0.15 -6.62
N ARG A 60 4.46 -0.42 -5.50
CA ARG A 60 4.98 -0.19 -4.13
C ARG A 60 4.43 -1.26 -3.19
N TYR A 61 5.21 -1.65 -2.20
CA TYR A 61 4.74 -2.41 -1.03
C TYR A 61 4.54 -1.48 0.16
N THR A 62 3.33 -1.45 0.71
CA THR A 62 2.97 -0.65 1.88
C THR A 62 2.43 -1.56 2.97
N SER A 63 3.17 -1.69 4.07
CA SER A 63 2.74 -2.42 5.26
C SER A 63 2.22 -1.44 6.30
N ILE A 64 1.11 -1.79 6.96
CA ILE A 64 0.54 -1.02 8.07
C ILE A 64 0.53 -1.94 9.28
N LEU A 65 1.31 -1.56 10.29
CA LEU A 65 1.45 -2.28 11.53
C LEU A 65 0.67 -1.56 12.62
N VAL A 66 -0.31 -2.22 13.21
CA VAL A 66 -1.14 -1.65 14.29
C VAL A 66 -0.87 -2.39 15.58
N ASP A 67 -0.26 -1.69 16.52
CA ASP A 67 -0.08 -2.14 17.91
C ASP A 67 -1.33 -1.81 18.71
N VAL A 68 -2.12 -2.84 19.02
CA VAL A 68 -3.42 -2.74 19.69
C VAL A 68 -3.35 -3.18 21.15
N THR A 69 -2.15 -3.17 21.73
CA THR A 69 -1.89 -3.64 23.10
C THR A 69 -2.46 -2.71 24.17
N ASN A 70 -2.91 -1.52 23.77
CA ASN A 70 -3.52 -0.52 24.63
C ASN A 70 -4.79 0.04 24.01
N ASN A 71 -5.67 0.56 24.86
CA ASN A 71 -6.91 1.19 24.41
C ASN A 71 -6.60 2.46 23.61
N ILE A 72 -7.11 2.51 22.39
CA ILE A 72 -7.13 3.72 21.54
C ILE A 72 -8.41 4.48 21.88
N ASN A 73 -8.28 5.75 22.28
CA ASN A 73 -9.44 6.55 22.64
C ASN A 73 -10.23 6.99 21.40
N HIS A 74 -11.47 7.48 21.60
CA HIS A 74 -12.33 7.87 20.49
C HIS A 74 -11.71 8.95 19.59
N ILE A 75 -11.05 9.96 20.17
CA ILE A 75 -10.44 11.05 19.39
C ILE A 75 -9.27 10.52 18.54
N GLN A 76 -8.43 9.68 19.14
CA GLN A 76 -7.33 9.02 18.43
C GLN A 76 -7.85 8.13 17.30
N LYS A 77 -8.94 7.38 17.53
CA LYS A 77 -9.59 6.57 16.48
C LYS A 77 -10.08 7.42 15.32
N GLU A 78 -10.77 8.54 15.59
CA GLU A 78 -11.24 9.45 14.54
C GLU A 78 -10.08 10.08 13.75
N SER A 79 -9.00 10.47 14.46
CA SER A 79 -7.78 11.00 13.84
C SER A 79 -7.11 9.97 12.92
N LEU A 80 -6.97 8.73 13.38
CA LEU A 80 -6.43 7.61 12.61
C LEU A 80 -7.31 7.28 11.40
N ASN A 81 -8.64 7.25 11.56
CA ASN A 81 -9.57 7.01 10.46
C ASN A 81 -9.42 8.08 9.38
N LYS A 82 -9.35 9.36 9.74
CA LYS A 82 -9.11 10.44 8.79
C LYS A 82 -7.76 10.31 8.07
N TYR A 83 -6.70 9.98 8.80
CA TYR A 83 -5.38 9.72 8.21
C TYR A 83 -5.44 8.57 7.20
N PHE A 84 -6.12 7.49 7.56
CA PHE A 84 -6.24 6.30 6.75
C PHE A 84 -7.09 6.50 5.50
N GLU A 85 -8.19 7.25 5.60
CA GLU A 85 -8.96 7.69 4.43
C GLU A 85 -8.09 8.47 3.44
N ASN A 86 -7.30 9.43 3.94
CA ASN A 86 -6.38 10.18 3.09
C ASN A 86 -5.27 9.28 2.51
N LEU A 87 -4.73 8.33 3.29
CA LEU A 87 -3.75 7.37 2.80
C LEU A 87 -4.30 6.60 1.59
N LYS A 88 -5.50 6.00 1.72
CA LYS A 88 -6.13 5.20 0.66
C LYS A 88 -6.35 5.97 -0.64
N LEU A 89 -6.70 7.25 -0.54
CA LEU A 89 -6.90 8.11 -1.71
C LEU A 89 -5.59 8.43 -2.44
N ASN A 90 -4.44 8.39 -1.75
CA ASN A 90 -3.13 8.76 -2.30
C ASN A 90 -2.28 7.56 -2.75
N LEU A 91 -2.79 6.33 -2.63
CA LEU A 91 -2.07 5.14 -3.07
C LEU A 91 -1.88 5.14 -4.58
N LEU A 92 -0.74 4.60 -5.01
CA LEU A 92 -0.48 4.35 -6.43
C LEU A 92 -1.39 3.21 -6.92
N GLU A 93 -1.71 3.20 -8.21
CA GLU A 93 -2.32 2.03 -8.83
C GLU A 93 -1.35 0.85 -8.72
N TYR A 94 -1.88 -0.32 -8.35
CA TYR A 94 -1.13 -1.55 -8.03
C TYR A 94 -0.23 -1.48 -6.81
N GLU A 95 -0.39 -0.47 -5.97
CA GLU A 95 0.25 -0.45 -4.65
C GLU A 95 -0.36 -1.54 -3.76
N LYS A 96 0.49 -2.45 -3.25
CA LYS A 96 0.10 -3.57 -2.39
C LYS A 96 0.10 -3.11 -0.93
N ILE A 97 -1.09 -3.03 -0.35
CA ILE A 97 -1.28 -2.80 1.09
C ILE A 97 -1.38 -4.12 1.83
N THR A 98 -0.64 -4.23 2.93
CA THR A 98 -0.75 -5.33 3.87
C THR A 98 -0.94 -4.80 5.29
N ILE A 99 -2.03 -5.19 5.95
CA ILE A 99 -2.30 -4.80 7.33
C ILE A 99 -1.88 -5.92 8.29
N PHE A 100 -1.14 -5.55 9.31
CA PHE A 100 -0.74 -6.40 10.42
C PHE A 100 -1.30 -5.83 11.72
N ALA A 101 -1.79 -6.71 12.58
CA ALA A 101 -2.15 -6.36 13.93
C ALA A 101 -1.77 -7.51 14.84
N VAL A 102 -1.18 -7.16 15.98
CA VAL A 102 -0.77 -8.13 16.99
C VAL A 102 -1.51 -7.82 18.28
N ASN A 103 -2.12 -8.88 18.81
CA ASN A 103 -2.73 -8.93 20.12
C ASN A 103 -1.99 -9.99 20.97
N ASN A 104 -2.38 -10.14 22.24
CA ASN A 104 -1.79 -11.11 23.19
C ASN A 104 -1.61 -12.53 22.63
N GLU A 105 -2.46 -12.96 21.70
CA GLU A 105 -2.51 -14.33 21.19
C GLU A 105 -1.62 -14.55 19.95
N SER A 106 -1.19 -13.47 19.27
CA SER A 106 -0.54 -13.53 17.96
C SER A 106 0.95 -13.15 17.97
N VAL A 107 1.53 -12.90 19.14
CA VAL A 107 2.94 -12.50 19.32
C VAL A 107 3.92 -13.45 18.62
N ASN A 108 3.64 -14.76 18.66
CA ASN A 108 4.51 -15.79 18.07
C ASN A 108 4.17 -16.14 16.60
N ASN A 109 3.14 -15.52 16.01
CA ASN A 109 2.68 -15.84 14.66
C ASN A 109 2.01 -14.63 13.99
N ILE A 110 2.84 -13.69 13.57
CA ILE A 110 2.39 -12.43 12.97
C ILE A 110 2.04 -12.69 11.51
N LYS A 111 0.73 -12.79 11.26
CA LYS A 111 0.18 -12.96 9.92
C LYS A 111 -0.56 -11.70 9.46
N PRO A 112 -0.59 -11.42 8.15
CA PRO A 112 -1.44 -10.39 7.60
C PRO A 112 -2.91 -10.60 8.01
N LYS A 113 -3.57 -9.53 8.42
CA LYS A 113 -5.02 -9.47 8.59
C LYS A 113 -5.73 -9.26 7.25
N LEU A 114 -5.10 -8.50 6.35
CA LEU A 114 -5.58 -8.22 5.02
C LEU A 114 -4.41 -7.89 4.10
N THR A 115 -4.49 -8.36 2.86
CA THR A 115 -3.58 -7.97 1.77
C THR A 115 -4.42 -7.63 0.55
N LEU A 116 -4.31 -6.40 0.04
CA LEU A 116 -5.01 -5.93 -1.15
C LEU A 116 -4.11 -5.03 -1.98
N CYS A 117 -4.30 -5.00 -3.29
CA CYS A 117 -3.68 -3.98 -4.14
C CYS A 117 -4.71 -2.93 -4.56
N ASN A 118 -4.27 -1.67 -4.63
CA ASN A 118 -5.12 -0.59 -5.12
C ASN A 118 -5.43 -0.82 -6.61
N PRO A 119 -6.69 -1.05 -7.01
CA PRO A 119 -7.05 -1.31 -8.40
C PRO A 119 -7.05 -0.05 -9.28
N GLY A 120 -6.61 1.10 -8.74
CA GLY A 120 -6.70 2.43 -9.36
C GLY A 120 -7.83 3.27 -8.75
N ASN A 121 -7.63 4.59 -8.67
CA ASN A 121 -8.59 5.53 -8.08
C ASN A 121 -9.22 6.48 -9.11
N GLN A 122 -10.31 7.14 -8.68
CA GLN A 122 -11.18 8.01 -9.49
C GLN A 122 -10.44 9.22 -10.10
N ILE A 123 -9.38 9.69 -9.46
CA ILE A 123 -8.70 10.95 -9.83
C ILE A 123 -7.96 10.80 -11.16
N LYS A 124 -7.45 9.59 -11.47
CA LYS A 124 -6.74 9.32 -12.73
C LYS A 124 -7.63 8.70 -13.81
N SER A 125 -8.80 8.16 -13.46
CA SER A 125 -9.66 7.48 -14.42
C SER A 125 -10.53 8.40 -15.27
N GLN A 126 -10.58 9.73 -14.97
CA GLN A 126 -11.43 10.77 -15.58
C GLN A 126 -11.41 10.90 -17.13
N PHE A 127 -10.65 10.06 -17.82
CA PHE A 127 -10.53 10.05 -19.28
C PHE A 127 -10.75 8.66 -19.89
N THR A 128 -11.42 7.73 -19.19
CA THR A 128 -11.59 6.34 -19.67
C THR A 128 -13.06 5.89 -19.65
N GLU A 129 -13.52 5.19 -20.70
CA GLU A 129 -14.91 4.73 -20.87
C GLU A 129 -15.44 3.79 -19.74
N ASN A 130 -14.59 3.40 -18.77
CA ASN A 130 -14.91 2.42 -17.72
C ASN A 130 -14.87 2.99 -16.28
N GLU A 131 -14.89 4.31 -16.12
CA GLU A 131 -14.81 5.01 -14.82
C GLU A 131 -15.77 4.44 -13.75
N GLY A 132 -17.03 4.20 -14.11
CA GLY A 132 -18.03 3.69 -13.16
C GLY A 132 -17.70 2.28 -12.64
N ILE A 133 -17.11 1.42 -13.47
CA ILE A 133 -16.74 0.05 -13.10
C ILE A 133 -15.49 0.05 -12.21
N VAL A 134 -14.51 0.89 -12.54
CA VAL A 134 -13.28 1.05 -11.74
C VAL A 134 -13.61 1.61 -10.36
N LEU A 135 -14.42 2.67 -10.30
CA LEU A 135 -14.90 3.25 -9.05
C LEU A 135 -15.66 2.22 -8.21
N LYS A 136 -16.64 1.53 -8.79
CA LYS A 136 -17.39 0.51 -8.04
C LYS A 136 -16.47 -0.58 -7.49
N ARG A 137 -15.49 -1.04 -8.27
CA ARG A 137 -14.50 -2.02 -7.80
C ARG A 137 -13.63 -1.46 -6.67
N TRP A 138 -13.11 -0.25 -6.82
CA TRP A 138 -12.32 0.41 -5.79
C TRP A 138 -13.13 0.53 -4.50
N GLU A 139 -14.37 1.01 -4.56
CA GLU A 139 -15.20 1.17 -3.38
C GLU A 139 -15.57 -0.17 -2.72
N GLU A 140 -16.07 -1.14 -3.50
CA GLU A 140 -16.63 -2.38 -2.95
C GLU A 140 -15.57 -3.43 -2.58
N LYS A 141 -14.46 -3.48 -3.32
CA LYS A 141 -13.44 -4.54 -3.19
C LYS A 141 -12.15 -4.06 -2.56
N PHE A 142 -11.88 -2.76 -2.56
CA PHE A 142 -10.69 -2.19 -1.95
C PHE A 142 -11.04 -1.37 -0.71
N ASN A 143 -11.77 -0.27 -0.86
CA ASN A 143 -12.05 0.70 0.20
C ASN A 143 -12.80 0.09 1.38
N LYS A 144 -13.95 -0.54 1.14
CA LYS A 144 -14.79 -1.12 2.20
C LYS A 144 -14.09 -2.23 3.00
N PRO A 145 -13.49 -3.27 2.38
CA PRO A 145 -12.77 -4.29 3.14
C PRO A 145 -11.62 -3.71 3.96
N LEU A 146 -10.91 -2.74 3.37
CA LEU A 146 -9.75 -2.13 3.99
C LEU A 146 -10.12 -1.25 5.21
N SER A 147 -11.14 -0.40 5.10
CA SER A 147 -11.71 0.34 6.25
C SER A 147 -12.24 -0.60 7.32
N LYS A 148 -13.02 -1.61 6.93
CA LYS A 148 -13.59 -2.56 7.87
C LYS A 148 -12.50 -3.27 8.68
N THR A 149 -11.48 -3.79 8.03
CA THR A 149 -10.36 -4.44 8.73
C THR A 149 -9.62 -3.47 9.64
N PHE A 150 -9.39 -2.22 9.20
CA PHE A 150 -8.75 -1.21 10.04
C PHE A 150 -9.57 -0.89 11.29
N ASP A 151 -10.87 -0.64 11.13
CA ASP A 151 -11.79 -0.36 12.24
C ASP A 151 -11.87 -1.51 13.25
N GLU A 152 -11.92 -2.77 12.78
CA GLU A 152 -11.93 -3.96 13.63
C GLU A 152 -10.64 -4.14 14.44
N ILE A 153 -9.51 -3.72 13.87
CA ILE A 153 -8.20 -3.80 14.52
C ILE A 153 -8.06 -2.70 15.57
N VAL A 154 -8.39 -1.46 15.23
CA VAL A 154 -8.19 -0.29 16.10
C VAL A 154 -9.07 -0.33 17.35
N THR A 155 -10.14 -1.14 17.37
CA THR A 155 -10.95 -1.42 18.56
C THR A 155 -10.28 -2.40 19.56
N GLY A 156 -8.97 -2.26 19.76
CA GLY A 156 -8.10 -3.17 20.52
C GLY A 156 -8.53 -3.52 21.95
N GLY A 157 -7.74 -4.36 22.61
CA GLY A 157 -7.95 -4.77 24.00
C GLY A 157 -6.70 -4.60 24.84
N GLU A 158 -6.84 -4.52 26.16
CA GLU A 158 -5.70 -4.33 27.05
C GLU A 158 -4.76 -5.55 27.07
N SER A 159 -3.47 -5.28 26.97
CA SER A 159 -2.39 -6.25 27.00
C SER A 159 -1.28 -5.82 27.93
N ASN A 160 -0.67 -6.80 28.60
CA ASN A 160 0.50 -6.61 29.44
C ASN A 160 1.83 -6.72 28.64
N VAL A 161 1.78 -6.91 27.32
CA VAL A 161 2.96 -7.12 26.46
C VAL A 161 2.81 -6.30 25.18
N SER A 162 3.83 -5.52 24.82
CA SER A 162 3.91 -4.78 23.56
C SER A 162 5.16 -5.21 22.76
N PRO A 163 5.05 -6.26 21.92
CA PRO A 163 6.18 -6.85 21.19
C PRO A 163 6.45 -6.12 19.87
N ILE A 164 6.67 -4.79 19.93
CA ILE A 164 6.83 -3.92 18.74
C ILE A 164 7.95 -4.39 17.80
N PHE A 165 9.03 -4.95 18.35
CA PHE A 165 10.13 -5.42 17.52
C PHE A 165 9.74 -6.65 16.70
N GLU A 166 9.14 -7.65 17.34
CA GLU A 166 8.63 -8.85 16.69
C GLU A 166 7.59 -8.48 15.63
N MET A 167 6.71 -7.54 15.97
CA MET A 167 5.73 -6.92 15.06
C MET A 167 6.40 -6.37 13.79
N ILE A 168 7.49 -5.62 13.93
CA ILE A 168 8.29 -5.11 12.82
C ILE A 168 8.92 -6.26 12.02
N GLN A 169 9.47 -7.30 12.68
CA GLN A 169 10.02 -8.47 11.97
C GLN A 169 8.95 -9.18 11.14
N GLY A 170 7.78 -9.41 11.72
CA GLY A 170 6.65 -10.06 11.05
C GLY A 170 6.16 -9.26 9.84
N ALA A 171 6.02 -7.94 10.00
CA ALA A 171 5.67 -7.05 8.90
C ALA A 171 6.76 -7.02 7.81
N SER A 172 8.03 -7.10 8.18
CA SER A 172 9.11 -7.14 7.21
C SER A 172 9.09 -8.42 6.38
N ILE A 173 9.01 -9.58 7.05
CA ILE A 173 9.02 -10.90 6.41
C ILE A 173 7.79 -11.10 5.51
N ASN A 174 6.61 -10.73 5.98
CA ASN A 174 5.36 -11.02 5.27
C ASN A 174 4.90 -9.88 4.35
N GLY A 175 5.36 -8.66 4.59
CA GLY A 175 4.94 -7.47 3.85
C GLY A 175 5.88 -7.10 2.70
N PHE A 176 7.16 -7.50 2.77
CA PHE A 176 8.18 -7.11 1.81
C PHE A 176 8.91 -8.32 1.22
N PRO A 177 8.59 -8.73 -0.02
CA PRO A 177 9.30 -9.83 -0.67
C PRO A 177 10.81 -9.55 -0.84
N GLU A 178 11.63 -10.60 -0.79
CA GLU A 178 13.10 -10.49 -0.91
C GLU A 178 13.57 -10.11 -2.32
N ASN A 179 12.84 -10.55 -3.35
CA ASN A 179 13.21 -10.38 -4.77
C ASN A 179 12.70 -9.08 -5.42
N THR A 180 12.30 -8.08 -4.62
CA THR A 180 11.69 -6.84 -5.11
C THR A 180 12.53 -5.61 -4.74
N LYS A 181 13.86 -5.73 -4.89
CA LYS A 181 14.84 -4.73 -4.43
C LYS A 181 14.63 -3.34 -5.01
N ASP A 182 14.08 -3.25 -6.21
CA ASP A 182 13.85 -1.98 -6.91
C ASP A 182 12.44 -1.40 -6.69
N THR A 183 11.52 -2.18 -6.09
CA THR A 183 10.17 -1.70 -5.80
C THR A 183 10.19 -0.95 -4.47
N PRO A 184 9.69 0.30 -4.40
CA PRO A 184 9.64 1.06 -3.16
C PRO A 184 8.87 0.33 -2.05
N LYS A 185 9.38 0.41 -0.82
CA LYS A 185 8.80 -0.23 0.37
C LYS A 185 8.50 0.82 1.43
N ARG A 186 7.34 0.71 2.07
CA ARG A 186 6.91 1.62 3.12
C ARG A 186 6.26 0.87 4.28
N LEU A 187 6.59 1.24 5.50
CA LEU A 187 6.02 0.72 6.72
C LEU A 187 5.40 1.87 7.52
N TYR A 188 4.09 1.82 7.73
CA TYR A 188 3.40 2.64 8.71
C TYR A 188 3.31 1.87 10.04
N ILE A 189 3.68 2.49 11.14
CA ILE A 189 3.59 1.91 12.49
C ILE A 189 2.66 2.78 13.32
N ILE A 190 1.54 2.22 13.75
CA ILE A 190 0.60 2.85 14.69
C ILE A 190 0.85 2.21 16.05
N SER A 191 1.50 2.94 16.95
CA SER A 191 1.90 2.41 18.26
C SER A 191 2.24 3.54 19.22
N ASP A 192 2.25 3.23 20.52
CA ASP A 192 2.83 4.07 21.56
C ASP A 192 4.37 4.07 21.53
N MET A 193 4.97 3.17 20.75
CA MET A 193 6.41 2.96 20.59
C MET A 193 7.13 2.59 21.90
N LEU A 194 6.40 2.07 22.89
CA LEU A 194 6.92 1.60 24.18
C LEU A 194 6.93 0.07 24.23
N HIS A 195 7.93 -0.50 23.57
CA HIS A 195 8.17 -1.94 23.59
C HIS A 195 8.23 -2.50 25.02
N HIS A 196 7.55 -3.61 25.24
CA HIS A 196 7.53 -4.30 26.51
C HIS A 196 7.33 -5.80 26.34
N THR A 197 8.39 -6.55 26.61
CA THR A 197 8.39 -8.01 26.71
C THR A 197 9.17 -8.43 27.96
N GLU A 198 9.23 -9.73 28.24
CA GLU A 198 10.12 -10.27 29.26
C GLU A 198 11.60 -10.02 28.92
N GLY A 199 11.95 -9.97 27.63
CA GLY A 199 13.33 -9.85 27.17
C GLY A 199 13.87 -8.42 27.16
N PHE A 200 13.04 -7.42 26.85
CA PHE A 200 13.42 -6.02 26.84
C PHE A 200 12.22 -5.10 27.11
N SER A 201 12.46 -3.94 27.71
CA SER A 201 11.37 -2.99 27.98
C SER A 201 11.82 -1.53 27.99
N LEU A 202 11.02 -0.68 27.35
CA LEU A 202 11.18 0.77 27.32
C LEU A 202 10.49 1.50 28.49
N TYR A 203 9.79 0.78 29.38
CA TYR A 203 9.06 1.41 30.50
C TYR A 203 9.91 1.73 31.72
N LYS A 204 10.99 0.99 31.97
CA LYS A 204 11.62 0.98 33.30
C LYS A 204 12.75 2.00 33.45
N GLN A 205 13.48 2.31 32.38
CA GLN A 205 14.57 3.28 32.32
C GLN A 205 14.72 3.61 30.85
N ASN A 206 14.61 4.88 30.43
CA ASN A 206 14.64 5.30 29.02
C ASN A 206 15.96 4.84 28.35
N PRO A 207 16.03 3.61 27.82
CA PRO A 207 17.30 2.96 27.55
C PRO A 207 17.77 3.45 26.19
N GLY A 208 19.08 3.61 26.03
CA GLY A 208 19.65 3.95 24.74
C GLY A 208 19.63 2.74 23.80
N ILE A 209 19.80 2.98 22.50
CA ILE A 209 19.99 1.90 21.53
C ILE A 209 21.17 0.98 21.91
N SER A 210 22.20 1.54 22.59
CA SER A 210 23.34 0.77 23.10
C SER A 210 22.94 -0.30 24.12
N ASP A 211 21.95 -0.03 24.97
CA ASP A 211 21.48 -0.99 25.97
C ASP A 211 20.75 -2.16 25.30
N LEU A 212 19.93 -1.87 24.29
CA LEU A 212 19.33 -2.91 23.44
C LEU A 212 20.43 -3.76 22.82
N LYS A 213 21.41 -3.16 22.16
CA LYS A 213 22.49 -3.88 21.46
C LYS A 213 23.36 -4.73 22.38
N ALA A 214 23.55 -4.33 23.63
CA ALA A 214 24.28 -5.10 24.62
C ALA A 214 23.45 -6.28 25.16
N SER A 215 22.12 -6.22 25.05
CA SER A 215 21.25 -7.30 25.49
C SER A 215 21.29 -8.51 24.54
N PRO A 216 21.15 -9.75 25.06
CA PRO A 216 20.96 -10.93 24.22
C PRO A 216 19.73 -10.83 23.32
N TYR A 217 18.72 -10.08 23.76
CA TYR A 217 17.46 -9.87 23.06
C TYR A 217 17.64 -9.25 21.67
N TYR A 218 18.65 -8.41 21.47
CA TYR A 218 18.91 -7.78 20.17
C TYR A 218 19.15 -8.79 19.03
N GLN A 219 19.74 -9.95 19.31
CA GLN A 219 19.96 -10.96 18.27
C GLN A 219 18.66 -11.59 17.78
N HIS A 220 17.62 -11.63 18.63
CA HIS A 220 16.32 -12.21 18.29
C HIS A 220 15.45 -11.30 17.43
N ILE A 221 15.68 -9.98 17.52
CA ILE A 221 14.83 -8.98 16.88
C ILE A 221 15.38 -8.38 15.60
N LYS A 222 16.56 -8.83 15.15
CA LYS A 222 17.14 -8.41 13.86
C LYS A 222 16.21 -8.75 12.71
N THR A 223 16.09 -7.83 11.76
CA THR A 223 15.35 -8.05 10.52
C THR A 223 15.95 -7.24 9.38
N ASN A 224 15.83 -7.75 8.16
CA ASN A 224 16.19 -6.97 6.99
C ASN A 224 15.02 -6.04 6.65
N MET A 225 15.26 -4.73 6.64
CA MET A 225 14.32 -3.71 6.19
C MET A 225 14.98 -2.78 5.15
N ASP A 226 15.84 -3.34 4.30
CA ASP A 226 16.57 -2.63 3.26
C ASP A 226 15.63 -1.77 2.41
N ASN A 227 15.95 -0.47 2.34
CA ASN A 227 15.21 0.54 1.58
C ASN A 227 13.73 0.73 2.00
N VAL A 228 13.36 0.32 3.22
CA VAL A 228 12.02 0.56 3.76
C VAL A 228 11.94 1.98 4.33
N GLU A 229 10.99 2.76 3.82
CA GLU A 229 10.57 4.02 4.44
C GLU A 229 9.65 3.76 5.63
N VAL A 230 10.01 4.24 6.81
CA VAL A 230 9.19 4.08 8.02
C VAL A 230 8.49 5.39 8.36
N ILE A 231 7.18 5.32 8.60
CA ILE A 231 6.37 6.41 9.15
C ILE A 231 5.76 5.92 10.46
N ILE A 232 5.95 6.67 11.53
CA ILE A 232 5.35 6.39 12.83
C ILE A 232 4.13 7.29 13.02
N LEU A 233 2.99 6.70 13.36
CA LEU A 233 1.80 7.34 13.87
C LEU A 233 1.77 7.09 15.38
N LEU A 234 2.31 8.03 16.13
CA LEU A 234 2.58 7.90 17.56
C LEU A 234 1.28 8.10 18.37
N ILE A 235 0.89 7.07 19.10
CA ILE A 235 -0.25 7.09 20.03
C ILE A 235 0.25 7.52 21.41
N TYR A 236 -0.13 8.71 21.86
CA TYR A 236 0.22 9.15 23.21
C TYR A 236 -0.63 8.46 24.27
N ARG A 237 0.03 8.11 25.37
CA ARG A 237 -0.60 7.50 26.54
C ARG A 237 -0.48 8.39 27.75
N SER A 238 -1.61 8.57 28.42
CA SER A 238 -1.64 9.32 29.67
C SER A 238 -0.73 8.67 30.72
N GLY A 239 0.14 9.46 31.33
CA GLY A 239 1.10 9.03 32.34
C GLY A 239 2.45 8.54 31.81
N PHE A 240 2.61 8.39 30.49
CA PHE A 240 3.86 7.96 29.84
C PHE A 240 4.49 9.02 28.95
N GLU A 241 4.01 10.27 29.01
CA GLU A 241 4.43 11.38 28.15
C GLU A 241 5.94 11.67 28.29
N LYS A 242 6.50 11.43 29.48
CA LYS A 242 7.94 11.56 29.74
C LYS A 242 8.77 10.55 28.98
N LEU A 243 8.24 9.35 28.72
CA LEU A 243 8.92 8.30 27.94
C LEU A 243 8.71 8.53 26.44
N GLN A 244 7.51 8.93 26.03
CA GLN A 244 7.12 9.17 24.63
C GLN A 244 7.58 10.54 24.11
N ASN A 245 8.81 10.91 24.39
CA ASN A 245 9.37 12.19 23.96
C ASN A 245 10.12 12.05 22.62
N LYS A 246 10.48 13.19 22.01
CA LYS A 246 11.25 13.20 20.75
C LYS A 246 12.61 12.49 20.84
N THR A 247 13.19 12.40 22.05
CA THR A 247 14.46 11.69 22.29
C THR A 247 14.29 10.19 22.13
N LEU A 248 13.17 9.60 22.55
CA LEU A 248 12.91 8.17 22.31
C LEU A 248 12.95 7.87 20.81
N ILE A 249 12.26 8.67 20.00
CA ILE A 249 12.24 8.47 18.54
C ILE A 249 13.64 8.65 17.94
N ARG A 250 14.33 9.76 18.25
CA ARG A 250 15.62 10.12 17.63
C ARG A 250 16.81 9.29 18.12
N SER A 251 16.83 8.93 19.40
CA SER A 251 17.98 8.30 20.04
C SER A 251 17.84 6.78 20.17
N PHE A 252 16.63 6.23 19.97
CA PHE A 252 16.39 4.80 20.05
C PHE A 252 15.84 4.24 18.72
N TRP A 253 14.64 4.65 18.31
CA TRP A 253 13.96 4.05 17.16
C TRP A 253 14.60 4.38 15.81
N GLU A 254 15.00 5.62 15.57
CA GLU A 254 15.67 6.02 14.33
C GLU A 254 17.01 5.27 14.13
N PRO A 255 17.90 5.18 15.14
CA PRO A 255 19.08 4.32 15.07
C PRO A 255 18.74 2.85 14.83
N TYR A 256 17.74 2.31 15.51
CA TYR A 256 17.31 0.92 15.30
C TYR A 256 16.91 0.67 13.83
N PHE A 257 16.04 1.50 13.25
CA PHE A 257 15.63 1.35 11.85
C PHE A 257 16.81 1.45 10.90
N ARG A 258 17.72 2.41 11.15
CA ARG A 258 18.93 2.56 10.34
C ARG A 258 19.82 1.32 10.39
N GLU A 259 19.95 0.67 11.55
CA GLU A 259 20.70 -0.59 11.67
C GLU A 259 20.04 -1.76 10.94
N GLN A 260 18.72 -1.72 10.75
CA GLN A 260 17.99 -2.72 9.96
C GLN A 260 17.96 -2.39 8.44
N GLY A 261 18.59 -1.31 7.99
CA GLY A 261 18.58 -0.88 6.58
C GLY A 261 17.40 -0.01 6.16
N ALA A 262 16.55 0.37 7.11
CA ALA A 262 15.39 1.25 6.90
C ALA A 262 15.72 2.72 7.18
N ARG A 263 14.84 3.62 6.74
CA ARG A 263 14.91 5.06 7.03
C ARG A 263 13.60 5.53 7.66
N LEU A 264 13.68 6.06 8.87
CA LEU A 264 12.59 6.81 9.47
C LEU A 264 12.39 8.11 8.68
N VAL A 265 11.23 8.27 8.06
CA VAL A 265 10.86 9.45 7.28
C VAL A 265 10.18 10.47 8.18
N GLU A 266 9.26 10.01 9.01
CA GLU A 266 8.43 10.89 9.83
C GLU A 266 7.91 10.16 11.08
N ALA A 267 7.70 10.93 12.14
CA ALA A 267 6.95 10.51 13.32
C ALA A 267 5.89 11.58 13.63
N ILE A 268 4.63 11.22 13.46
CA ILE A 268 3.47 12.10 13.56
C ILE A 268 2.72 11.77 14.85
N ALA A 269 2.43 12.80 15.63
CA ALA A 269 1.53 12.68 16.77
C ALA A 269 0.09 12.45 16.29
N VAL A 270 -0.54 11.37 16.73
CA VAL A 270 -1.99 11.19 16.53
C VAL A 270 -2.73 12.13 17.50
N GLU A 271 -3.77 12.81 17.02
CA GLU A 271 -4.54 13.73 17.85
C GLU A 271 -5.35 12.98 18.92
N GLY A 272 -5.33 13.48 20.15
CA GLY A 272 -6.17 13.01 21.26
C GLY A 272 -5.42 12.36 22.41
#